data_AF-A0A835V1J8-F1
#
_entry.id   AF-A0A835V1J8-F1
#
_cell.length_a   1.000
_cell.length_b   1.000
_cell.length_c   1.000
_cell.angle_alpha   90.00
_cell.angle_beta   90.00
_cell.angle_gamma   90.00
#
_symmetry.space_group_name_H-M   'P 1'
#
loop_
_entity.id
_entity.type
_entity.pdbx_description
1 polymer ?
#
loop_
_entity_poly.entity_id
_entity_poly.type
_entity_poly.pdbx_seq_one_letter_code
_entity_poly.pdbx_strand_id
1 'polypeptide(L)'
;MPNKDVTFTRNSPSMAKRSTFGTGGERAALLPKKGSYLRCLSHASDELKSFRSCLRWLCVDQSEPLRATLSWILFLLLSIAVPFASHFVMSYSPSRRAYDAVVQLALTGSAVLSFFCLSNFVRRNGLRRFLFLDKLRLESERVRLGYITQLNRSFRILSLFVLPCFAGEVAYKLAWYLSGEERVPASLLFMQSTVLAESIFGFLELASWIYRTAIFFFVCVLFRLMCYLQILRLQDFAEAFRETADVVSVLRVHLRIRRDLRIISHRYRVFNVYCVAIVTISQFASLLVTTRPSAIVSFFNAGEIALCSIGLVTGLLMCLRSAAKITHKAQAITSLAATWHVSATIDSYGEDSEVLSPDASEALTNEAVREEVVDDDEDDSDIDGVNDELDETNLVSSNVSTISFQKRQALVTYLENNKAGITVFGFVVDRTWLHALFMIEFSLFMWLLGKTVGIS
;
A
#
# COMPACT_ATOMS: atom_id res chain seq x y z
N MET A 1 14.93 -29.22 -60.44
CA MET A 1 14.43 -29.17 -59.06
C MET A 1 15.63 -29.35 -58.13
N PRO A 2 15.79 -28.62 -57.01
CA PRO A 2 15.47 -27.22 -56.67
C PRO A 2 16.65 -26.28 -57.05
N ASN A 3 16.51 -24.95 -56.97
CA ASN A 3 17.43 -24.01 -56.28
C ASN A 3 17.25 -22.52 -56.66
N LYS A 4 17.39 -21.69 -55.63
CA LYS A 4 18.20 -20.45 -55.55
C LYS A 4 17.66 -19.07 -55.95
N ASP A 5 17.74 -18.23 -54.92
CA ASP A 5 18.44 -16.94 -54.84
C ASP A 5 17.72 -15.62 -55.21
N VAL A 6 17.29 -14.95 -54.12
CA VAL A 6 17.74 -13.62 -53.65
C VAL A 6 18.15 -12.59 -54.72
N THR A 7 17.43 -11.48 -54.74
CA THR A 7 17.73 -10.19 -55.39
C THR A 7 16.83 -9.15 -54.70
N PHE A 8 17.15 -7.87 -54.46
CA PHE A 8 18.23 -7.00 -54.87
C PHE A 8 18.17 -5.73 -53.98
N THR A 9 19.31 -5.17 -53.62
CA THR A 9 19.48 -3.84 -53.04
C THR A 9 19.57 -2.79 -54.16
N ARG A 10 18.94 -1.60 -54.02
CA ARG A 10 19.59 -0.33 -54.41
C ARG A 10 18.85 0.93 -53.97
N ASN A 11 19.65 1.84 -53.40
CA ASN A 11 19.37 3.22 -53.07
C ASN A 11 19.18 4.13 -54.31
N SER A 12 18.30 5.13 -54.12
CA SER A 12 18.32 6.56 -54.48
C SER A 12 18.95 7.05 -55.80
N PRO A 13 18.41 8.16 -56.36
CA PRO A 13 19.18 9.41 -56.27
C PRO A 13 18.39 10.74 -56.20
N SER A 14 19.13 11.74 -55.67
CA SER A 14 19.29 13.14 -56.12
C SER A 14 18.23 14.23 -55.86
N MET A 15 18.77 15.28 -55.21
CA MET A 15 18.32 16.66 -55.06
C MET A 15 17.93 17.38 -56.37
N ALA A 16 16.99 18.32 -56.25
CA ALA A 16 16.96 19.54 -57.05
C ALA A 16 16.66 20.76 -56.15
N LYS A 17 17.42 21.83 -56.36
CA LYS A 17 17.50 23.07 -55.60
C LYS A 17 16.87 24.18 -56.46
N ARG A 18 15.97 25.02 -55.93
CA ARG A 18 15.70 26.34 -56.52
C ARG A 18 15.19 27.34 -55.47
N SER A 19 15.88 28.47 -55.40
CA SER A 19 15.59 29.67 -54.61
C SER A 19 14.74 30.66 -55.43
N THR A 20 13.93 31.49 -54.77
CA THR A 20 13.82 32.95 -55.03
C THR A 20 12.91 33.66 -54.00
N PHE A 21 13.54 34.61 -53.32
CA PHE A 21 13.18 35.91 -52.73
C PHE A 21 11.74 36.51 -52.83
N GLY A 22 11.28 37.20 -51.77
CA GLY A 22 10.24 38.26 -51.86
C GLY A 22 9.35 38.56 -50.62
N THR A 23 9.87 39.35 -49.67
CA THR A 23 9.26 40.33 -48.73
C THR A 23 7.75 40.37 -48.35
N GLY A 24 7.47 40.47 -47.04
CA GLY A 24 6.50 41.43 -46.46
C GLY A 24 5.36 40.89 -45.59
N GLY A 25 5.27 41.37 -44.33
CA GLY A 25 3.98 41.54 -43.62
C GLY A 25 3.64 40.55 -42.50
N GLU A 26 3.39 41.12 -41.31
CA GLU A 26 3.09 40.50 -40.02
C GLU A 26 1.89 39.54 -39.99
N ARG A 27 2.05 38.44 -39.24
CA ARG A 27 1.16 37.92 -38.17
C ARG A 27 1.66 36.54 -37.74
N ALA A 28 2.71 36.53 -36.90
CA ALA A 28 3.20 35.32 -36.28
C ALA A 28 2.23 34.87 -35.17
N ALA A 29 1.38 33.89 -35.49
CA ALA A 29 0.64 33.13 -34.51
C ALA A 29 1.64 32.28 -33.69
N LEU A 30 1.95 32.72 -32.47
CA LEU A 30 2.77 31.98 -31.51
C LEU A 30 1.97 30.82 -30.94
N LEU A 31 1.91 29.71 -31.69
CA LEU A 31 1.68 28.39 -31.12
C LEU A 31 2.97 27.93 -30.43
N PRO A 32 2.93 27.47 -29.16
CA PRO A 32 4.13 27.00 -28.49
C PRO A 32 4.65 25.74 -29.18
N LYS A 33 5.89 25.83 -29.66
CA LYS A 33 6.66 24.74 -30.28
C LYS A 33 6.71 23.53 -29.35
N LYS A 34 6.09 22.43 -29.79
CA LYS A 34 6.42 21.06 -29.35
C LYS A 34 7.87 20.77 -29.70
N GLY A 35 8.78 20.91 -28.75
CA GLY A 35 10.18 20.52 -28.92
C GLY A 35 10.88 20.38 -27.58
N SER A 36 11.40 19.18 -27.34
CA SER A 36 12.26 18.80 -26.21
C SER A 36 11.60 18.44 -24.88
N TYR A 37 10.75 17.41 -24.92
CA TYR A 37 10.82 16.38 -23.88
C TYR A 37 11.39 15.14 -24.53
N LEU A 38 12.72 15.04 -24.60
CA LEU A 38 13.40 13.74 -24.72
C LEU A 38 13.20 13.04 -23.37
N ARG A 39 11.96 12.57 -23.21
CA ARG A 39 11.40 11.94 -22.03
C ARG A 39 12.28 10.74 -21.72
N CYS A 40 12.85 10.69 -20.51
CA CYS A 40 13.26 9.44 -19.89
C CYS A 40 12.03 8.50 -19.89
N LEU A 41 11.88 7.76 -20.98
CA LEU A 41 11.09 6.55 -21.07
C LEU A 41 11.85 5.52 -20.23
N SER A 42 11.78 5.64 -18.90
CA SER A 42 11.86 4.44 -18.08
C SER A 42 10.80 3.52 -18.65
N HIS A 43 11.24 2.43 -19.28
CA HIS A 43 10.34 1.55 -19.99
C HIS A 43 9.38 1.00 -18.94
N ALA A 44 8.09 1.33 -19.04
CA ALA A 44 7.09 0.97 -18.02
C ALA A 44 6.95 -0.56 -17.81
N SER A 45 7.56 -1.35 -18.71
CA SER A 45 7.75 -2.80 -18.57
C SER A 45 8.75 -3.19 -17.47
N ASP A 46 9.77 -2.37 -17.21
CA ASP A 46 10.82 -2.66 -16.24
C ASP A 46 10.34 -2.37 -14.81
N GLU A 47 9.57 -1.30 -14.61
CA GLU A 47 9.00 -0.92 -13.30
C GLU A 47 8.06 -2.00 -12.74
N LEU A 48 7.29 -2.66 -13.62
CA LEU A 48 6.37 -3.74 -13.27
C LEU A 48 7.02 -5.12 -13.29
N LYS A 49 8.30 -5.24 -13.66
CA LYS A 49 8.99 -6.53 -13.79
C LYS A 49 9.07 -7.23 -12.43
N SER A 50 9.48 -6.52 -11.39
CA SER A 50 9.52 -7.05 -10.02
C SER A 50 8.14 -7.51 -9.54
N PHE A 51 7.10 -6.71 -9.84
CA PHE A 51 5.72 -7.03 -9.49
C PHE A 51 5.19 -8.28 -10.21
N ARG A 52 5.41 -8.37 -11.52
CA ARG A 52 5.01 -9.53 -12.33
C ARG A 52 5.81 -10.78 -11.96
N SER A 53 7.10 -10.64 -11.68
CA SER A 53 7.93 -11.73 -11.18
C SER A 53 7.42 -12.24 -9.83
N CYS A 54 7.02 -11.35 -8.92
CA CYS A 54 6.44 -11.75 -7.65
C CYS A 54 5.08 -12.44 -7.83
N LEU A 55 4.20 -11.93 -8.69
CA LEU A 55 2.94 -12.61 -9.01
C LEU A 55 3.16 -13.98 -9.66
N ARG A 56 4.18 -14.10 -10.51
CA ARG A 56 4.54 -15.37 -11.15
C ARG A 56 5.11 -16.34 -10.12
N TRP A 57 5.95 -15.87 -9.20
CA TRP A 57 6.45 -16.67 -8.08
C TRP A 57 5.32 -17.14 -7.17
N LEU A 58 4.37 -16.26 -6.86
CA LEU A 58 3.14 -16.57 -6.11
C LEU A 58 2.10 -17.32 -6.95
N CYS A 59 2.40 -17.62 -8.21
CA CYS A 59 1.55 -18.32 -9.17
C CYS A 59 0.13 -17.72 -9.33
N VAL A 60 0.00 -16.39 -9.27
CA VAL A 60 -1.24 -15.64 -9.53
C VAL A 60 -1.13 -14.81 -10.82
N ASP A 61 -0.55 -15.41 -11.86
CA ASP A 61 -0.47 -14.77 -13.19
C ASP A 61 -1.74 -15.09 -14.00
N GLN A 62 -2.70 -14.17 -14.01
CA GLN A 62 -3.98 -14.30 -14.72
C GLN A 62 -3.99 -13.58 -16.09
N SER A 63 -2.82 -13.39 -16.70
CA SER A 63 -2.67 -12.70 -17.98
C SER A 63 -3.30 -13.44 -19.16
N GLU A 64 -3.23 -14.77 -19.17
CA GLU A 64 -3.82 -15.64 -20.18
C GLU A 64 -4.85 -16.56 -19.53
N PRO A 65 -5.94 -16.95 -20.22
CA PRO A 65 -6.97 -17.82 -19.67
C PRO A 65 -6.42 -19.19 -19.23
N LEU A 66 -5.46 -19.74 -19.98
CA LEU A 66 -4.79 -21.01 -19.63
C LEU A 66 -3.94 -20.87 -18.35
N ARG A 67 -3.17 -19.78 -18.24
CA ARG A 67 -2.40 -19.49 -17.02
C ARG A 67 -3.30 -19.21 -15.82
N ALA A 68 -4.44 -18.56 -16.06
CA ALA A 68 -5.46 -18.38 -15.05
C ALA A 68 -5.97 -19.76 -14.58
N THR A 69 -6.36 -20.67 -15.47
CA THR A 69 -6.78 -22.02 -15.04
C THR A 69 -5.69 -22.77 -14.27
N LEU A 70 -4.43 -22.69 -14.70
CA LEU A 70 -3.30 -23.28 -13.98
C LEU A 70 -3.10 -22.65 -12.59
N SER A 71 -3.24 -21.31 -12.47
CA SER A 71 -3.16 -20.62 -11.19
C SER A 71 -4.26 -21.06 -10.21
N TRP A 72 -5.47 -21.31 -10.71
CA TRP A 72 -6.58 -21.83 -9.90
C TRP A 72 -6.33 -23.27 -9.45
N ILE A 73 -5.86 -24.13 -10.35
CA ILE A 73 -5.53 -25.52 -10.01
C ILE A 73 -4.43 -25.57 -8.95
N LEU A 74 -3.35 -24.81 -9.13
CA LEU A 74 -2.26 -24.76 -8.15
C LEU A 74 -2.72 -24.15 -6.82
N PHE A 75 -3.55 -23.11 -6.86
CA PHE A 75 -4.14 -22.52 -5.67
C PHE A 75 -4.99 -23.54 -4.89
N LEU A 76 -5.87 -24.28 -5.57
CA LEU A 76 -6.70 -25.33 -4.96
C LEU A 76 -5.83 -26.47 -4.41
N LEU A 77 -4.79 -26.87 -5.15
CA LEU A 77 -3.85 -27.90 -4.72
C LEU A 77 -3.13 -27.48 -3.44
N LEU A 78 -2.43 -26.34 -3.46
CA LEU A 78 -1.59 -25.89 -2.35
C LEU A 78 -2.39 -25.33 -1.16
N SER A 79 -3.58 -24.77 -1.40
CA SER A 79 -4.36 -24.12 -0.33
C SER A 79 -5.47 -24.99 0.23
N ILE A 80 -5.93 -26.03 -0.46
CA ILE A 80 -7.07 -26.86 -0.01
C ILE A 80 -6.70 -28.34 0.01
N ALA A 81 -6.25 -28.89 -1.13
CA ALA A 81 -6.02 -30.32 -1.24
C ALA A 81 -4.87 -30.81 -0.33
N VAL A 82 -3.75 -30.08 -0.28
CA VAL A 82 -2.61 -30.45 0.57
C VAL A 82 -2.93 -30.37 2.06
N PRO A 83 -3.51 -29.27 2.60
CA PRO A 83 -3.93 -29.24 4.00
C PRO A 83 -4.95 -30.33 4.35
N PHE A 84 -5.93 -30.56 3.46
CA PHE A 84 -6.92 -31.62 3.65
C PHE A 84 -6.26 -33.00 3.69
N ALA A 85 -5.36 -33.30 2.75
CA ALA A 85 -4.60 -34.55 2.76
C ALA A 85 -3.74 -34.68 4.02
N SER A 86 -3.11 -33.60 4.48
CA SER A 86 -2.35 -33.58 5.75
C SER A 86 -3.22 -33.91 6.95
N HIS A 87 -4.40 -33.32 7.06
CA HIS A 87 -5.30 -33.59 8.18
C HIS A 87 -5.86 -35.03 8.18
N PHE A 88 -6.26 -35.56 7.01
CA PHE A 88 -6.94 -36.86 6.93
C PHE A 88 -6.02 -38.05 6.70
N VAL A 89 -5.00 -37.90 5.87
CA VAL A 89 -4.08 -39.00 5.50
C VAL A 89 -2.91 -39.10 6.47
N MET A 90 -2.47 -37.95 7.00
CA MET A 90 -1.30 -37.84 7.88
C MET A 90 -1.69 -37.51 9.33
N SER A 91 -2.88 -37.92 9.80
CA SER A 91 -3.25 -37.84 11.22
C SER A 91 -2.30 -38.71 12.05
N TYR A 92 -1.13 -38.14 12.32
CA TYR A 92 0.02 -38.76 12.94
C TYR A 92 -0.13 -38.63 14.44
N SER A 93 -0.78 -39.60 15.06
CA SER A 93 -1.19 -39.64 16.47
C SER A 93 -2.00 -38.40 16.96
N PRO A 94 -3.10 -38.60 17.70
CA PRO A 94 -3.91 -37.49 18.22
C PRO A 94 -3.14 -36.58 19.20
N SER A 95 -1.98 -37.00 19.71
CA SER A 95 -1.13 -36.22 20.61
C SER A 95 -0.18 -35.24 19.89
N ARG A 96 0.18 -35.48 18.61
CA ARG A 96 1.13 -34.62 17.86
C ARG A 96 0.51 -33.36 17.26
N ARG A 97 -0.80 -33.40 16.94
CA ARG A 97 -1.49 -32.38 16.15
C ARG A 97 -2.89 -32.04 16.65
N ALA A 98 -3.05 -31.92 17.97
CA ALA A 98 -4.33 -31.56 18.57
C ALA A 98 -4.94 -30.25 18.03
N TYR A 99 -4.08 -29.37 17.50
CA TYR A 99 -4.42 -27.99 17.15
C TYR A 99 -4.30 -27.66 15.65
N ASP A 100 -3.89 -28.63 14.84
CA ASP A 100 -3.62 -28.50 13.40
C ASP A 100 -4.86 -28.03 12.63
N ALA A 101 -6.06 -28.50 13.00
CA ALA A 101 -7.31 -28.09 12.37
C ALA A 101 -7.55 -26.57 12.44
N VAL A 102 -7.26 -25.94 13.58
CA VAL A 102 -7.45 -24.48 13.75
C VAL A 102 -6.46 -23.71 12.87
N VAL A 103 -5.19 -24.12 12.90
CA VAL A 103 -4.12 -23.51 12.10
C VAL A 103 -4.43 -23.64 10.62
N GLN A 104 -4.77 -24.84 10.16
CA GLN A 104 -5.09 -25.07 8.75
C GLN A 104 -6.31 -24.27 8.32
N LEU A 105 -7.41 -24.27 9.07
CA LEU A 105 -8.61 -23.49 8.71
C LEU A 105 -8.33 -21.99 8.66
N ALA A 106 -7.53 -21.46 9.58
CA ALA A 106 -7.16 -20.05 9.59
C ALA A 106 -6.25 -19.66 8.40
N LEU A 107 -5.20 -20.46 8.13
CA LEU A 107 -4.29 -20.24 7.00
C LEU A 107 -4.98 -20.42 5.64
N THR A 108 -5.83 -21.44 5.52
CA THR A 108 -6.61 -21.68 4.29
C THR A 108 -7.66 -20.60 4.07
N GLY A 109 -8.42 -20.21 5.10
CA GLY A 109 -9.41 -19.14 5.02
C GLY A 109 -8.80 -17.80 4.62
N SER A 110 -7.68 -17.42 5.23
CA SER A 110 -6.94 -16.19 4.89
C SER A 110 -6.31 -16.25 3.48
N ALA A 111 -5.78 -17.40 3.06
CA ALA A 111 -5.27 -17.60 1.71
C ALA A 111 -6.38 -17.53 0.64
N VAL A 112 -7.53 -18.15 0.88
CA VAL A 112 -8.73 -18.06 0.02
C VAL A 112 -9.17 -16.62 -0.11
N LEU A 113 -9.38 -15.92 1.01
CA LEU A 113 -9.75 -14.51 1.00
C LEU A 113 -8.77 -13.68 0.16
N SER A 114 -7.46 -13.92 0.32
CA SER A 114 -6.40 -13.17 -0.36
C SER A 114 -6.35 -13.48 -1.86
N PHE A 115 -6.46 -14.75 -2.25
CA PHE A 115 -6.49 -15.16 -3.65
C PHE A 115 -7.73 -14.62 -4.37
N PHE A 116 -8.91 -14.70 -3.77
CA PHE A 116 -10.13 -14.14 -4.36
C PHE A 116 -10.04 -12.63 -4.51
N CYS A 117 -9.51 -11.94 -3.49
CA CYS A 117 -9.26 -10.50 -3.52
C CYS A 117 -8.32 -10.12 -4.69
N LEU A 118 -7.17 -10.78 -4.78
CA LEU A 118 -6.18 -10.55 -5.83
C LEU A 118 -6.72 -10.89 -7.23
N SER A 119 -7.37 -12.05 -7.38
CA SER A 119 -7.99 -12.53 -8.62
C SER A 119 -9.06 -11.55 -9.13
N ASN A 120 -9.90 -11.02 -8.24
CA ASN A 120 -10.91 -10.04 -8.61
C ASN A 120 -10.28 -8.72 -9.06
N PHE A 121 -9.20 -8.27 -8.42
CA PHE A 121 -8.50 -7.05 -8.80
C PHE A 121 -7.75 -7.17 -10.13
N VAL A 122 -7.04 -8.28 -10.35
CA VAL A 122 -6.31 -8.52 -11.59
C VAL A 122 -7.29 -8.59 -12.76
N ARG A 123 -8.41 -9.32 -12.63
CA ARG A 123 -9.43 -9.43 -13.70
C ARG A 123 -10.18 -8.13 -13.98
N ARG A 124 -10.61 -7.39 -12.95
CA ARG A 124 -11.46 -6.20 -13.15
C ARG A 124 -10.68 -4.97 -13.59
N ASN A 125 -9.48 -4.77 -13.06
CA ASN A 125 -8.76 -3.52 -13.21
C ASN A 125 -7.49 -3.67 -14.05
N GLY A 126 -6.90 -4.85 -14.11
CA GLY A 126 -5.54 -5.03 -14.62
C GLY A 126 -4.50 -4.44 -13.68
N LEU A 127 -3.29 -4.98 -13.73
CA LEU A 127 -2.19 -4.67 -12.80
C LEU A 127 -1.85 -3.18 -12.73
N ARG A 128 -1.82 -2.52 -13.89
CA ARG A 128 -1.41 -1.11 -14.00
C ARG A 128 -2.43 -0.15 -13.41
N ARG A 129 -3.70 -0.36 -13.72
CA ARG A 129 -4.82 0.44 -13.17
C ARG A 129 -5.06 0.14 -11.70
N PHE A 130 -4.72 -1.07 -11.26
CA PHE A 130 -4.80 -1.46 -9.87
C PHE A 130 -3.83 -0.64 -9.02
N LEU A 131 -2.54 -0.55 -9.39
CA LEU A 131 -1.56 0.28 -8.67
C LEU A 131 -1.59 1.78 -9.03
N PHE A 132 -2.55 2.22 -9.84
CA PHE A 132 -2.65 3.60 -10.36
C PHE A 132 -1.44 4.10 -11.17
N LEU A 133 -0.64 3.19 -11.73
CA LEU A 133 0.49 3.51 -12.61
C LEU A 133 0.06 4.24 -13.89
N ASP A 134 -1.18 4.04 -14.35
CA ASP A 134 -1.72 4.76 -15.52
C ASP A 134 -1.78 6.27 -15.28
N LYS A 135 -2.13 6.68 -14.06
CA LYS A 135 -2.23 8.10 -13.69
C LYS A 135 -0.87 8.72 -13.41
N LEU A 136 0.09 7.92 -12.95
CA LEU A 136 1.43 8.38 -12.58
C LEU A 136 2.23 8.94 -13.76
N ARG A 137 1.94 8.53 -15.00
CA ARG A 137 2.64 9.04 -16.20
C ARG A 137 2.46 10.55 -16.43
N LEU A 138 1.44 11.14 -15.81
CA LEU A 138 1.07 12.55 -15.92
C LEU A 138 1.53 13.36 -14.70
N GLU A 139 2.08 12.71 -13.68
CA GLU A 139 2.52 13.34 -12.43
C GLU A 139 4.02 13.68 -12.46
N SER A 140 4.47 14.49 -11.50
CA SER A 140 5.86 14.96 -11.37
C SER A 140 6.87 13.81 -11.25
N GLU A 141 8.11 14.06 -11.69
CA GLU A 141 9.21 13.11 -11.64
C GLU A 141 9.57 12.67 -10.21
N ARG A 142 9.46 13.58 -9.23
CA ARG A 142 9.64 13.29 -7.81
C ARG A 142 8.70 12.17 -7.33
N VAL A 143 7.43 12.23 -7.73
CA VAL A 143 6.40 11.22 -7.40
C VAL A 143 6.73 9.88 -8.02
N ARG A 144 7.22 9.88 -9.26
CA ARG A 144 7.58 8.67 -10.00
C ARG A 144 8.77 7.94 -9.35
N LEU A 145 9.82 8.69 -8.97
CA LEU A 145 10.96 8.10 -8.28
C LEU A 145 10.57 7.56 -6.90
N GLY A 146 9.82 8.33 -6.13
CA GLY A 146 9.30 7.91 -4.82
C GLY A 146 8.43 6.65 -4.92
N TYR A 147 7.64 6.52 -5.99
CA TYR A 147 6.84 5.34 -6.27
C TYR A 147 7.71 4.08 -6.47
N ILE A 148 8.73 4.13 -7.32
CA ILE A 148 9.59 2.98 -7.64
C ILE A 148 10.33 2.51 -6.39
N THR A 149 10.90 3.46 -5.64
CA THR A 149 11.58 3.19 -4.37
C THR A 149 10.63 2.52 -3.38
N GLN A 150 9.39 3.00 -3.28
CA GLN A 150 8.41 2.41 -2.38
C GLN A 150 7.96 1.01 -2.81
N LEU A 151 7.82 0.77 -4.11
CA LEU A 151 7.45 -0.54 -4.64
C LEU A 151 8.52 -1.58 -4.28
N ASN A 152 9.80 -1.28 -4.51
CA ASN A 152 10.91 -2.14 -4.11
C ASN A 152 10.99 -2.34 -2.59
N ARG A 153 10.81 -1.26 -1.82
CA ARG A 153 10.76 -1.33 -0.35
C ARG A 153 9.63 -2.24 0.13
N SER A 154 8.47 -2.20 -0.51
CA SER A 154 7.32 -3.04 -0.16
C SER A 154 7.58 -4.52 -0.43
N PHE A 155 8.26 -4.86 -1.52
CA PHE A 155 8.72 -6.23 -1.78
C PHE A 155 9.75 -6.72 -0.77
N ARG A 156 10.69 -5.87 -0.37
CA ARG A 156 11.64 -6.19 0.70
C ARG A 156 10.94 -6.44 2.04
N ILE A 157 9.86 -5.71 2.32
CA ILE A 157 9.01 -5.93 3.50
C ILE A 157 8.30 -7.29 3.39
N LEU A 158 7.76 -7.65 2.22
CA LEU A 158 7.17 -8.97 2.01
C LEU A 158 8.17 -10.09 2.28
N SER A 159 9.38 -10.01 1.71
CA SER A 159 10.42 -11.01 1.97
C SER A 159 10.83 -11.03 3.44
N LEU A 160 10.88 -9.87 4.10
CA LEU A 160 11.21 -9.76 5.52
C LEU A 160 10.18 -10.43 6.43
N PHE A 161 8.91 -10.56 6.02
CA PHE A 161 7.90 -11.28 6.80
C PHE A 161 7.82 -12.77 6.43
N VAL A 162 7.86 -13.09 5.14
CA VAL A 162 7.70 -14.48 4.67
C VAL A 162 8.90 -15.34 5.03
N LEU A 163 10.12 -14.80 4.94
CA LEU A 163 11.36 -15.55 5.20
C LEU A 163 11.53 -16.01 6.66
N PRO A 164 11.32 -15.18 7.70
CA PRO A 164 11.38 -15.66 9.08
C PRO A 164 10.23 -16.59 9.42
N CYS A 165 9.03 -16.37 8.87
CA CYS A 165 7.90 -17.30 9.02
C CYS A 165 8.29 -18.68 8.47
N PHE A 166 8.87 -18.73 7.27
CA PHE A 166 9.33 -19.97 6.67
C PHE A 166 10.48 -20.62 7.45
N ALA A 167 11.47 -19.83 7.89
CA ALA A 167 12.57 -20.33 8.70
C ALA A 167 12.10 -20.91 10.04
N GLY A 168 11.12 -20.26 10.68
CA GLY A 168 10.50 -20.76 11.91
C GLY A 168 9.78 -22.10 11.71
N GLU A 169 9.01 -22.24 10.64
CA GLU A 169 8.33 -23.50 10.29
C GLU A 169 9.33 -24.62 9.97
N VAL A 170 10.39 -24.32 9.22
CA VAL A 170 11.46 -25.28 8.92
C VAL A 170 12.20 -25.69 10.18
N ALA A 171 12.59 -24.74 11.04
CA ALA A 171 13.26 -25.02 12.30
C ALA A 171 12.38 -25.85 13.22
N TYR A 172 11.08 -25.56 13.28
CA TYR A 172 10.10 -26.33 14.04
C TYR A 172 10.02 -27.79 13.58
N LYS A 173 9.88 -28.04 12.26
CA LYS A 173 9.84 -29.42 11.72
C LYS A 173 11.18 -30.14 11.87
N LEU A 174 12.29 -29.42 11.72
CA LEU A 174 13.63 -29.97 11.87
C LEU A 174 13.92 -30.35 13.33
N ALA A 175 13.56 -29.49 14.29
CA ALA A 175 13.69 -29.79 15.72
C ALA A 175 12.93 -31.06 16.09
N TRP A 176 11.71 -31.21 15.57
CA TRP A 176 10.91 -32.41 15.73
C TRP A 176 11.54 -33.66 15.10
N TYR A 177 12.06 -33.56 13.87
CA TYR A 177 12.74 -34.68 13.21
C TYR A 177 13.98 -35.15 14.01
N LEU A 178 14.69 -34.21 14.65
CA LEU A 178 15.85 -34.51 15.49
C LEU A 178 15.45 -35.09 16.86
N SER A 179 14.31 -34.71 17.42
CA SER A 179 13.83 -35.20 18.72
C SER A 179 13.38 -36.67 18.71
N GLY A 180 13.19 -37.29 17.55
CA GLY A 180 13.09 -38.75 17.41
C GLY A 180 11.85 -39.42 18.03
N GLU A 181 10.85 -38.65 18.48
CA GLU A 181 9.60 -39.18 19.03
C GLU A 181 8.69 -39.74 17.92
N GLU A 182 8.74 -41.07 17.82
CA GLU A 182 7.90 -42.01 17.08
C GLU A 182 7.91 -41.93 15.55
N ARG A 183 8.18 -43.09 14.93
CA ARG A 183 8.15 -43.38 13.50
C ARG A 183 6.71 -43.64 13.02
N VAL A 184 6.39 -42.91 11.96
CA VAL A 184 5.34 -42.96 10.93
C VAL A 184 4.24 -44.05 10.99
N PRO A 185 2.96 -43.69 10.77
CA PRO A 185 1.85 -44.63 10.68
C PRO A 185 2.01 -45.66 9.53
N ALA A 186 1.46 -46.85 9.75
CA ALA A 186 1.49 -48.00 8.84
C ALA A 186 0.75 -47.79 7.49
N SER A 187 0.12 -46.63 7.24
CA SER A 187 -0.61 -46.33 5.99
C SER A 187 0.30 -45.94 4.82
N LEU A 188 1.53 -45.49 5.08
CA LEU A 188 2.53 -45.12 4.06
C LEU A 188 3.32 -46.34 3.54
N LEU A 189 3.01 -47.54 4.06
CA LEU A 189 3.63 -48.83 3.76
C LEU A 189 3.40 -49.32 2.31
N PHE A 190 2.67 -48.55 1.50
CA PHE A 190 2.37 -48.88 0.09
C PHE A 190 3.48 -48.48 -0.90
N MET A 191 4.43 -47.64 -0.48
CA MET A 191 5.57 -47.20 -1.30
C MET A 191 6.86 -47.84 -0.80
N GLN A 192 7.52 -48.61 -1.67
CA GLN A 192 8.72 -49.42 -1.39
C GLN A 192 9.96 -48.60 -0.95
N SER A 193 9.90 -47.26 -0.99
CA SER A 193 10.91 -46.35 -0.45
C SER A 193 10.28 -45.35 0.55
N THR A 194 10.28 -45.72 1.84
CA THR A 194 9.69 -44.93 2.93
C THR A 194 10.27 -43.52 3.04
N VAL A 195 11.59 -43.40 2.92
CA VAL A 195 12.32 -42.12 3.05
C VAL A 195 11.95 -41.10 1.96
N LEU A 196 11.80 -41.57 0.72
CA LEU A 196 11.50 -40.68 -0.41
C LEU A 196 10.09 -40.08 -0.27
N ALA A 197 9.10 -40.91 0.07
CA ALA A 197 7.72 -40.48 0.20
C ALA A 197 7.52 -39.52 1.39
N GLU A 198 8.22 -39.74 2.51
CA GLU A 198 8.24 -38.81 3.64
C GLU A 198 8.82 -37.43 3.26
N SER A 199 9.94 -37.42 2.52
CA SER A 199 10.57 -36.17 2.08
C SER A 199 9.68 -35.35 1.13
N ILE A 200 9.00 -36.03 0.20
CA ILE A 200 8.07 -35.39 -0.75
C ILE A 200 6.88 -34.79 -0.01
N PHE A 201 6.33 -35.52 0.96
CA PHE A 201 5.19 -35.04 1.73
C PHE A 201 5.56 -33.84 2.61
N GLY A 202 6.68 -33.91 3.33
CA GLY A 202 7.18 -32.80 4.14
C GLY A 202 7.47 -31.54 3.29
N PHE A 203 8.06 -31.72 2.11
CA PHE A 203 8.25 -30.63 1.15
C PHE A 203 6.92 -30.03 0.69
N LEU A 204 5.93 -30.85 0.33
CA LEU A 204 4.64 -30.38 -0.14
C LEU A 204 3.87 -29.64 0.95
N GLU A 205 3.96 -30.10 2.19
CA GLU A 205 3.36 -29.45 3.35
C GLU A 205 4.01 -28.09 3.64
N LEU A 206 5.35 -28.01 3.61
CA LEU A 206 6.09 -26.75 3.71
C LEU A 206 5.76 -25.79 2.55
N ALA A 207 5.67 -26.30 1.32
CA ALA A 207 5.29 -25.54 0.13
C ALA A 207 3.86 -24.99 0.24
N SER A 208 2.92 -25.79 0.76
CA SER A 208 1.55 -25.35 1.05
C SER A 208 1.52 -24.26 2.12
N TRP A 209 2.30 -24.42 3.19
CA TRP A 209 2.36 -23.46 4.28
C TRP A 209 2.95 -22.12 3.81
N ILE A 210 4.11 -22.13 3.16
CA ILE A 210 4.74 -20.91 2.65
C ILE A 210 3.85 -20.22 1.62
N TYR A 211 3.18 -20.98 0.75
CA TYR A 211 2.26 -20.43 -0.24
C TYR A 211 1.09 -19.67 0.41
N ARG A 212 0.40 -20.29 1.37
CA ARG A 212 -0.73 -19.70 2.10
C ARG A 212 -0.33 -18.45 2.88
N THR A 213 0.81 -18.51 3.57
CA THR A 213 1.36 -17.37 4.31
C THR A 213 1.79 -16.24 3.37
N ALA A 214 2.48 -16.57 2.27
CA ALA A 214 2.96 -15.59 1.31
C ALA A 214 1.81 -14.87 0.59
N ILE A 215 0.75 -15.57 0.19
CA ILE A 215 -0.37 -14.92 -0.50
C ILE A 215 -1.14 -13.97 0.40
N PHE A 216 -1.30 -14.33 1.67
CA PHE A 216 -1.89 -13.45 2.67
C PHE A 216 -1.05 -12.18 2.86
N PHE A 217 0.24 -12.33 3.17
CA PHE A 217 1.13 -11.18 3.34
C PHE A 217 1.25 -10.34 2.08
N PHE A 218 1.21 -10.94 0.89
CA PHE A 218 1.25 -10.22 -0.38
C PHE A 218 0.07 -9.26 -0.51
N VAL A 219 -1.16 -9.67 -0.19
CA VAL A 219 -2.32 -8.78 -0.23
C VAL A 219 -2.26 -7.69 0.85
N CYS A 220 -1.76 -8.01 2.05
CA CYS A 220 -1.52 -7.03 3.10
C CYS A 220 -0.48 -5.96 2.69
N VAL A 221 0.64 -6.40 2.11
CA VAL A 221 1.69 -5.52 1.56
C VAL A 221 1.15 -4.68 0.42
N LEU A 222 0.34 -5.27 -0.47
CA LEU A 222 -0.34 -4.54 -1.53
C LEU A 222 -1.21 -3.43 -0.97
N PHE A 223 -2.03 -3.73 0.04
CA PHE A 223 -2.85 -2.71 0.67
C PHE A 223 -2.00 -1.59 1.29
N ARG A 224 -0.92 -1.93 2.01
CA ARG A 224 0.03 -0.94 2.54
C ARG A 224 0.65 -0.09 1.42
N LEU A 225 1.10 -0.72 0.35
CA LEU A 225 1.69 -0.04 -0.81
C LEU A 225 0.66 0.95 -1.37
N MET A 226 -0.56 0.49 -1.64
CA MET A 226 -1.66 1.32 -2.12
C MET A 226 -1.92 2.54 -1.22
N CYS A 227 -1.94 2.35 0.10
CA CYS A 227 -2.08 3.44 1.06
C CYS A 227 -0.89 4.41 1.00
N TYR A 228 0.34 3.91 0.94
CA TYR A 228 1.54 4.76 0.89
C TYR A 228 1.62 5.57 -0.40
N LEU A 229 1.27 4.97 -1.53
CA LEU A 229 1.24 5.65 -2.82
C LEU A 229 0.29 6.85 -2.82
N GLN A 230 -0.82 6.75 -2.09
CA GLN A 230 -1.70 7.89 -1.90
C GLN A 230 -1.11 8.92 -0.94
N ILE A 231 -0.40 8.51 0.12
CA ILE A 231 0.29 9.46 1.00
C ILE A 231 1.29 10.31 0.21
N LEU A 232 2.07 9.71 -0.69
CA LEU A 232 3.01 10.46 -1.55
C LEU A 232 2.28 11.55 -2.34
N ARG A 233 1.14 11.19 -2.98
CA ARG A 233 0.31 12.16 -3.70
C ARG A 233 -0.30 13.25 -2.81
N LEU A 234 -0.62 12.93 -1.56
CA LEU A 234 -1.08 13.93 -0.59
C LEU A 234 0.05 14.91 -0.22
N GLN A 235 1.30 14.43 -0.15
CA GLN A 235 2.47 15.28 0.13
C GLN A 235 2.76 16.21 -1.04
N ASP A 236 2.80 15.68 -2.28
CA ASP A 236 3.00 16.51 -3.47
C ASP A 236 1.87 17.55 -3.63
N PHE A 237 0.64 17.16 -3.30
CA PHE A 237 -0.48 18.10 -3.26
C PHE A 237 -0.29 19.19 -2.21
N ALA A 238 0.25 18.87 -1.02
CA ALA A 238 0.49 19.85 0.02
C ALA A 238 1.60 20.85 -0.36
N GLU A 239 2.63 20.40 -1.09
CA GLU A 239 3.68 21.26 -1.65
C GLU A 239 3.10 22.18 -2.73
N ALA A 240 2.38 21.61 -3.71
CA ALA A 240 1.71 22.39 -4.76
C ALA A 240 0.63 23.35 -4.22
N PHE A 241 -0.01 23.00 -3.10
CA PHE A 241 -0.98 23.85 -2.40
C PHE A 241 -0.34 25.11 -1.81
N ARG A 242 0.95 25.06 -1.45
CA ARG A 242 1.70 26.25 -1.01
C ARG A 242 2.11 27.15 -2.18
N GLU A 243 2.41 26.56 -3.34
CA GLU A 243 2.91 27.27 -4.52
C GLU A 243 1.81 27.89 -5.40
N THR A 244 0.61 27.28 -5.46
CA THR A 244 -0.47 27.70 -6.38
C THR A 244 -1.74 28.12 -5.65
N ALA A 245 -2.04 29.43 -5.68
CA ALA A 245 -3.10 30.06 -4.89
C ALA A 245 -4.53 30.00 -5.50
N ASP A 246 -4.77 29.25 -6.60
CA ASP A 246 -6.12 29.13 -7.17
C ASP A 246 -6.95 28.07 -6.42
N VAL A 247 -7.88 28.56 -5.59
CA VAL A 247 -8.88 27.79 -4.82
C VAL A 247 -9.60 26.73 -5.68
N VAL A 248 -9.93 27.04 -6.94
CA VAL A 248 -10.70 26.14 -7.80
C VAL A 248 -9.85 24.95 -8.26
N SER A 249 -8.58 25.21 -8.60
CA SER A 249 -7.62 24.17 -8.96
C SER A 249 -7.36 23.22 -7.78
N VAL A 250 -7.19 23.76 -6.57
CA VAL A 250 -6.96 23.02 -5.33
C VAL A 250 -8.14 22.10 -5.01
N LEU A 251 -9.37 22.63 -5.04
CA LEU A 251 -10.57 21.85 -4.76
C LEU A 251 -10.72 20.69 -5.75
N ARG A 252 -10.43 20.91 -7.03
CA ARG A 252 -10.50 19.87 -8.07
C ARG A 252 -9.49 18.75 -7.83
N VAL A 253 -8.27 19.08 -7.40
CA VAL A 253 -7.25 18.08 -7.05
C VAL A 253 -7.63 17.33 -5.77
N HIS A 254 -8.09 18.03 -4.73
CA HIS A 254 -8.58 17.40 -3.50
C HIS A 254 -9.73 16.42 -3.79
N LEU A 255 -10.71 16.80 -4.61
CA LEU A 255 -11.82 15.93 -5.03
C LEU A 255 -11.33 14.69 -5.80
N ARG A 256 -10.27 14.83 -6.62
CA ARG A 256 -9.65 13.71 -7.33
C ARG A 256 -9.01 12.73 -6.34
N ILE A 257 -8.25 13.22 -5.38
CA ILE A 257 -7.61 12.41 -4.32
C ILE A 257 -8.70 11.69 -3.51
N ARG A 258 -9.73 12.40 -3.06
CA ARG A 258 -10.86 11.81 -2.31
C ARG A 258 -11.58 10.71 -3.10
N ARG A 259 -11.76 10.90 -4.41
CA ARG A 259 -12.33 9.87 -5.29
C ARG A 259 -11.43 8.63 -5.35
N ASP A 260 -10.12 8.81 -5.48
CA ASP A 260 -9.16 7.70 -5.52
C ASP A 260 -9.11 6.94 -4.20
N LEU A 261 -9.11 7.63 -3.05
CA LEU A 261 -9.23 7.02 -1.72
C LEU A 261 -10.53 6.22 -1.56
N ARG A 262 -11.66 6.78 -2.03
CA ARG A 262 -12.96 6.08 -1.98
C ARG A 262 -12.95 4.81 -2.82
N ILE A 263 -12.33 4.85 -4.00
CA ILE A 263 -12.18 3.68 -4.88
C ILE A 263 -11.33 2.61 -4.20
N ILE A 264 -10.20 2.99 -3.58
CA ILE A 264 -9.33 2.06 -2.86
C ILE A 264 -10.07 1.44 -1.68
N SER A 265 -10.71 2.27 -0.86
CA SER A 265 -11.49 1.79 0.28
C SER A 265 -12.58 0.82 -0.16
N HIS A 266 -13.34 1.16 -1.20
CA HIS A 266 -14.40 0.29 -1.71
C HIS A 266 -13.87 -1.07 -2.20
N ARG A 267 -12.70 -1.10 -2.84
CA ARG A 267 -12.07 -2.34 -3.31
C ARG A 267 -11.63 -3.24 -2.15
N TYR A 268 -11.03 -2.65 -1.11
CA TYR A 268 -10.46 -3.40 0.00
C TYR A 268 -11.38 -3.55 1.22
N ARG A 269 -12.55 -2.90 1.26
CA ARG A 269 -13.46 -2.99 2.42
C ARG A 269 -13.83 -4.42 2.77
N VAL A 270 -14.12 -5.23 1.74
CA VAL A 270 -14.52 -6.62 1.91
C VAL A 270 -13.35 -7.44 2.45
N PHE A 271 -12.16 -7.24 1.88
CA PHE A 271 -10.93 -7.87 2.36
C PHE A 271 -10.63 -7.50 3.82
N ASN A 272 -10.65 -6.22 4.18
CA ASN A 272 -10.33 -5.78 5.54
C ASN A 272 -11.31 -6.35 6.57
N VAL A 273 -12.61 -6.38 6.25
CA VAL A 273 -13.65 -6.91 7.15
C VAL A 273 -13.50 -8.41 7.36
N TYR A 274 -13.36 -9.18 6.29
CA TYR A 274 -13.11 -10.61 6.41
C TYR A 274 -11.75 -10.92 7.03
N CYS A 275 -10.73 -10.10 6.80
CA CYS A 275 -9.41 -10.26 7.42
C CYS A 275 -9.50 -10.08 8.94
N VAL A 276 -10.17 -9.02 9.42
CA VAL A 276 -10.48 -8.85 10.85
C VAL A 276 -11.23 -10.09 11.34
N ALA A 277 -12.36 -10.47 10.73
CA ALA A 277 -13.16 -11.60 11.18
C ALA A 277 -12.39 -12.93 11.25
N ILE A 278 -11.60 -13.27 10.22
CA ILE A 278 -10.80 -14.51 10.19
C ILE A 278 -9.75 -14.48 11.29
N VAL A 279 -9.02 -13.37 11.45
CA VAL A 279 -7.99 -13.23 12.49
C VAL A 279 -8.65 -13.37 13.86
N THR A 280 -9.69 -12.59 14.14
CA THR A 280 -10.48 -12.63 15.37
C THR A 280 -10.95 -14.05 15.71
N ILE A 281 -11.65 -14.72 14.80
CA ILE A 281 -12.13 -16.10 14.99
C ILE A 281 -10.97 -17.06 15.24
N SER A 282 -9.87 -16.94 14.49
CA SER A 282 -8.69 -17.80 14.65
C SER A 282 -7.98 -17.60 15.99
N GLN A 283 -7.90 -16.37 16.50
CA GLN A 283 -7.32 -16.07 17.81
C GLN A 283 -8.18 -16.65 18.93
N PHE A 284 -9.50 -16.51 18.84
CA PHE A 284 -10.42 -17.10 19.81
C PHE A 284 -10.41 -18.62 19.78
N ALA A 285 -10.40 -19.22 18.60
CA ALA A 285 -10.29 -20.67 18.45
C ALA A 285 -8.96 -21.17 19.04
N SER A 286 -7.86 -20.48 18.78
CA SER A 286 -6.55 -20.79 19.34
C SER A 286 -6.58 -20.75 20.87
N LEU A 287 -7.15 -19.70 21.46
CA LEU A 287 -7.25 -19.57 22.91
C LEU A 287 -8.15 -20.63 23.55
N LEU A 288 -9.33 -20.88 22.98
CA LEU A 288 -10.25 -21.91 23.47
C LEU A 288 -9.62 -23.29 23.52
N VAL A 289 -8.75 -23.56 22.56
CA VAL A 289 -8.12 -24.85 22.36
C VAL A 289 -6.89 -25.00 23.28
N THR A 290 -6.12 -23.93 23.51
CA THR A 290 -4.99 -23.95 24.45
C THR A 290 -5.40 -23.88 25.93
N THR A 291 -6.57 -23.33 26.24
CA THR A 291 -7.06 -23.18 27.64
C THR A 291 -7.88 -24.35 28.15
N ARG A 292 -8.11 -25.41 27.36
CA ARG A 292 -8.84 -26.59 27.84
C ARG A 292 -8.06 -27.29 28.97
N PRO A 293 -8.74 -27.80 30.03
CA PRO A 293 -8.07 -28.43 31.17
C PRO A 293 -7.29 -29.71 30.82
N SER A 294 -7.58 -30.33 29.68
CA SER A 294 -6.84 -31.47 29.13
C SER A 294 -5.75 -31.09 28.12
N ALA A 295 -5.42 -29.80 27.98
CA ALA A 295 -4.46 -29.30 27.00
C ALA A 295 -3.01 -29.55 27.45
N ILE A 296 -2.28 -30.40 26.73
CA ILE A 296 -0.83 -30.55 26.88
C ILE A 296 -0.17 -29.44 26.06
N VAL A 297 0.24 -28.36 26.72
CA VAL A 297 0.91 -27.20 26.10
C VAL A 297 2.42 -27.40 26.18
N SER A 298 2.98 -28.15 25.24
CA SER A 298 4.42 -28.18 25.00
C SER A 298 4.80 -27.19 23.89
N PHE A 299 6.04 -26.67 23.89
CA PHE A 299 6.58 -25.82 22.82
C PHE A 299 6.36 -26.44 21.43
N PHE A 300 6.46 -27.76 21.39
CA PHE A 300 6.30 -28.61 20.23
C PHE A 300 4.86 -28.74 19.71
N ASN A 301 3.82 -28.50 20.51
CA ASN A 301 2.42 -28.54 20.06
C ASN A 301 1.86 -27.12 19.86
N ALA A 302 2.37 -26.14 20.62
CA ALA A 302 1.91 -24.75 20.56
C ALA A 302 2.63 -23.89 19.48
N GLY A 303 3.79 -24.34 18.99
CA GLY A 303 4.62 -23.59 18.04
C GLY A 303 3.91 -23.22 16.73
N GLU A 304 3.23 -24.18 16.08
CA GLU A 304 2.51 -23.94 14.82
C GLU A 304 1.37 -22.91 15.00
N ILE A 305 0.62 -22.99 16.10
CA ILE A 305 -0.44 -22.03 16.42
C ILE A 305 0.16 -20.65 16.66
N ALA A 306 1.24 -20.56 17.43
CA ALA A 306 1.89 -19.29 17.74
C ALA A 306 2.41 -18.60 16.47
N LEU A 307 3.09 -19.34 15.59
CA LEU A 307 3.59 -18.83 14.31
C LEU A 307 2.44 -18.34 13.41
N CYS A 308 1.36 -19.14 13.30
CA CYS A 308 0.17 -18.77 12.55
C CYS A 308 -0.51 -17.51 13.12
N SER A 309 -0.70 -17.46 14.44
CA SER A 309 -1.34 -16.34 15.14
C SER A 309 -0.55 -15.04 14.94
N ILE A 310 0.77 -15.08 15.20
CA ILE A 310 1.65 -13.92 15.03
C ILE A 310 1.62 -13.44 13.58
N GLY A 311 1.67 -14.36 12.61
CA GLY A 311 1.63 -14.03 11.18
C GLY A 311 0.33 -13.32 10.78
N LEU A 312 -0.81 -13.89 11.14
CA LEU A 312 -2.14 -13.35 10.83
C LEU A 312 -2.37 -11.98 11.47
N VAL A 313 -2.06 -11.83 12.76
CA VAL A 313 -2.18 -10.55 13.49
C VAL A 313 -1.24 -9.50 12.92
N THR A 314 -0.01 -9.88 12.58
CA THR A 314 0.97 -8.95 11.98
C THR A 314 0.46 -8.42 10.63
N GLY A 315 -0.08 -9.30 9.77
CA GLY A 315 -0.67 -8.90 8.49
C GLY A 315 -1.88 -7.98 8.67
N LEU A 316 -2.75 -8.26 9.64
CA LEU A 316 -3.89 -7.41 9.97
C LEU A 316 -3.45 -6.03 10.47
N LEU A 317 -2.57 -5.97 11.46
CA LEU A 317 -2.06 -4.71 12.03
C LEU A 317 -1.34 -3.87 10.98
N MET A 318 -0.59 -4.50 10.08
CA MET A 318 0.03 -3.83 8.94
C MET A 318 -1.01 -3.14 8.06
N CYS A 319 -2.15 -3.79 7.81
CA CYS A 319 -3.25 -3.19 7.05
C CYS A 319 -3.90 -2.04 7.83
N LEU A 320 -4.34 -2.27 9.06
CA LEU A 320 -5.07 -1.29 9.86
C LEU A 320 -4.23 -0.04 10.15
N ARG A 321 -2.94 -0.20 10.51
CA ARG A 321 -2.03 0.94 10.72
C ARG A 321 -1.83 1.75 9.44
N SER A 322 -1.74 1.09 8.29
CA SER A 322 -1.61 1.79 7.00
C SER A 322 -2.87 2.60 6.68
N ALA A 323 -4.06 2.06 6.97
CA ALA A 323 -5.33 2.76 6.81
C ALA A 323 -5.49 3.95 7.77
N ALA A 324 -5.14 3.78 9.05
CA ALA A 324 -5.19 4.86 10.03
C ALA A 324 -4.19 5.99 9.68
N LYS A 325 -2.99 5.64 9.20
CA LYS A 325 -1.96 6.61 8.81
C LYS A 325 -2.42 7.52 7.66
N ILE A 326 -3.04 6.95 6.63
CA ILE A 326 -3.53 7.73 5.49
C ILE A 326 -4.72 8.62 5.88
N THR A 327 -5.65 8.12 6.71
CA THR A 327 -6.74 8.93 7.24
C THR A 327 -6.21 10.13 8.02
N HIS A 328 -5.23 9.92 8.91
CA HIS A 328 -4.61 11.01 9.67
C HIS A 328 -3.93 12.04 8.75
N LYS A 329 -3.17 11.58 7.74
CA LYS A 329 -2.54 12.50 6.77
C LYS A 329 -3.58 13.25 5.92
N ALA A 330 -4.70 12.62 5.58
CA ALA A 330 -5.79 13.27 4.87
C ALA A 330 -6.50 14.33 5.73
N GLN A 331 -6.65 14.09 7.03
CA GLN A 331 -7.19 15.06 7.98
C GLN A 331 -6.24 16.26 8.22
N ALA A 332 -4.93 16.03 8.22
CA ALA A 332 -3.93 17.10 8.35
C ALA A 332 -3.93 18.13 7.19
N ILE A 333 -4.49 17.77 6.03
CA ILE A 333 -4.67 18.72 4.93
C ILE A 333 -5.69 19.80 5.30
N THR A 334 -6.73 19.46 6.08
CA THR A 334 -7.74 20.43 6.51
C THR A 334 -7.12 21.49 7.43
N SER A 335 -6.24 21.09 8.37
CA SER A 335 -5.52 22.05 9.22
C SER A 335 -4.55 22.91 8.41
N LEU A 336 -3.86 22.34 7.43
CA LEU A 336 -2.98 23.10 6.53
C LEU A 336 -3.76 24.15 5.71
N ALA A 337 -4.96 23.80 5.25
CA ALA A 337 -5.82 24.75 4.53
C ALA A 337 -6.32 25.87 5.46
N ALA A 338 -6.63 25.56 6.72
CA ALA A 338 -7.01 26.56 7.72
C ALA A 338 -5.84 27.52 8.04
N THR A 339 -4.63 27.00 8.27
CA THR A 339 -3.45 27.85 8.49
C THR A 339 -3.15 28.72 7.28
N TRP A 340 -3.26 28.17 6.07
CA TRP A 340 -3.09 28.94 4.83
C TRP A 340 -4.11 30.06 4.70
N HIS A 341 -5.39 29.79 5.01
CA HIS A 341 -6.42 30.82 5.00
C HIS A 341 -6.14 31.93 6.01
N VAL A 342 -5.71 31.59 7.22
CA VAL A 342 -5.35 32.55 8.26
C VAL A 342 -4.16 33.40 7.82
N SER A 343 -3.05 32.79 7.37
CA SER A 343 -1.87 33.52 6.87
C SER A 343 -2.24 34.46 5.73
N ALA A 344 -2.94 33.95 4.70
CA ALA A 344 -3.37 34.76 3.57
C ALA A 344 -4.40 35.86 3.93
N THR A 345 -5.02 35.78 5.11
CA THR A 345 -5.89 36.84 5.63
C THR A 345 -5.07 37.87 6.39
N ILE A 346 -4.13 37.45 7.24
CA ILE A 346 -3.23 38.36 7.98
C ILE A 346 -2.38 39.19 7.02
N ASP A 347 -1.77 38.55 6.02
CA ASP A 347 -0.92 39.23 5.04
C ASP A 347 -1.70 40.32 4.27
N SER A 348 -2.98 40.05 3.94
CA SER A 348 -3.83 41.06 3.28
C SER A 348 -4.17 42.28 4.15
N TYR A 349 -4.14 42.16 5.48
CA TYR A 349 -4.30 43.32 6.37
C TYR A 349 -2.98 44.05 6.64
N GLY A 350 -1.84 43.38 6.47
CA GLY A 350 -0.51 43.98 6.55
C GLY A 350 -0.22 44.94 5.41
N GLU A 351 -0.58 44.56 4.17
CA GLU A 351 -0.48 45.44 2.99
C GLU A 351 -1.40 46.68 3.08
N ASP A 352 -2.54 46.57 3.75
CA ASP A 352 -3.48 47.69 3.96
C ASP A 352 -3.02 48.68 5.06
N SER A 353 -2.00 48.33 5.88
CA SER A 353 -1.54 49.15 7.00
C SER A 353 -0.31 50.03 6.70
N GLU A 354 0.30 49.93 5.51
CA GLU A 354 1.42 50.78 5.11
C GLU A 354 0.96 52.08 4.43
N VAL A 355 0.16 52.86 5.16
CA VAL A 355 0.14 54.33 5.02
C VAL A 355 0.28 54.94 6.41
N LEU A 356 1.47 54.79 6.99
CA LEU A 356 1.95 55.72 8.01
C LEU A 356 3.48 55.87 7.86
N SER A 357 3.88 57.10 7.54
CA SER A 357 5.26 57.54 7.30
C SER A 357 6.28 57.15 8.38
N PRO A 358 7.59 57.13 8.02
CA PRO A 358 8.66 56.66 8.88
C PRO A 358 8.99 57.73 9.92
N ASP A 359 8.69 57.46 11.19
CA ASP A 359 9.47 57.96 12.34
C ASP A 359 8.84 57.44 13.63
N ALA A 360 9.39 56.33 14.13
CA ALA A 360 9.58 56.09 15.56
C ALA A 360 10.24 54.71 15.72
N SER A 361 11.57 54.73 15.79
CA SER A 361 12.35 53.63 16.34
C SER A 361 11.92 53.32 17.77
N GLU A 362 12.05 52.04 18.12
CA GLU A 362 12.30 51.51 19.45
C GLU A 362 11.15 51.38 20.47
N ALA A 363 11.23 50.22 21.14
CA ALA A 363 10.50 49.77 22.33
C ALA A 363 9.09 49.21 22.09
N LEU A 364 9.02 47.88 21.93
CA LEU A 364 8.48 47.01 22.99
C LEU A 364 8.73 45.53 22.61
N THR A 365 9.90 45.06 23.03
CA THR A 365 10.14 43.65 23.34
C THR A 365 9.16 43.20 24.43
N ASN A 366 8.44 42.09 24.24
CA ASN A 366 8.48 40.91 25.13
C ASN A 366 7.36 39.90 24.82
N GLU A 367 7.83 38.66 24.60
CA GLU A 367 7.29 37.36 25.04
C GLU A 367 5.82 36.97 24.81
N ALA A 368 5.64 35.93 23.99
CA ALA A 368 4.76 34.81 24.34
C ALA A 368 5.24 33.50 23.67
N VAL A 369 6.02 32.75 24.45
CA VAL A 369 6.15 31.28 24.52
C VAL A 369 6.04 30.49 23.23
N ARG A 370 7.22 30.09 22.73
CA ARG A 370 7.45 29.06 21.73
C ARG A 370 7.88 27.78 22.48
N GLU A 371 7.05 26.75 22.50
CA GLU A 371 7.50 25.40 22.89
C GLU A 371 8.20 24.75 21.70
N GLU A 372 9.51 24.57 21.83
CA GLU A 372 10.33 23.78 20.93
C GLU A 372 10.12 22.28 21.19
N VAL A 373 9.97 21.52 20.11
CA VAL A 373 10.36 20.11 20.08
C VAL A 373 11.49 20.00 19.06
N VAL A 374 12.68 19.77 19.60
CA VAL A 374 13.94 19.49 18.93
C VAL A 374 13.85 18.16 18.17
N ASP A 375 14.31 18.14 16.92
CA ASP A 375 15.15 17.06 16.41
C ASP A 375 16.01 17.61 15.26
N ASP A 376 17.32 17.37 15.41
CA ASP A 376 18.51 17.89 14.72
C ASP A 376 18.59 17.70 13.20
N ASP A 377 19.41 18.59 12.64
CA ASP A 377 19.97 18.84 11.30
C ASP A 377 20.61 17.61 10.59
N GLU A 378 21.00 17.58 9.31
CA GLU A 378 21.80 18.48 8.43
C GLU A 378 21.41 18.15 6.95
N ASP A 379 21.67 18.87 5.86
CA ASP A 379 22.48 20.03 5.49
C ASP A 379 22.01 20.41 4.06
N ASP A 380 21.98 21.69 3.67
CA ASP A 380 22.26 22.08 2.28
C ASP A 380 22.51 23.60 2.19
N SER A 381 23.72 23.94 1.75
CA SER A 381 24.20 25.30 1.54
C SER A 381 24.10 25.73 0.07
N ASP A 382 23.86 27.03 -0.08
CA ASP A 382 24.45 27.92 -1.10
C ASP A 382 23.86 28.08 -2.54
N ILE A 383 23.35 29.31 -2.75
CA ILE A 383 23.72 30.31 -3.78
C ILE A 383 22.72 30.67 -4.91
N ASP A 384 22.71 32.00 -5.13
CA ASP A 384 22.20 32.85 -6.21
C ASP A 384 20.69 33.15 -6.26
N GLY A 385 20.23 34.40 -6.37
CA GLY A 385 20.94 35.63 -6.75
C GLY A 385 20.07 36.42 -7.73
N VAL A 386 19.46 37.50 -7.22
CA VAL A 386 19.04 38.76 -7.89
C VAL A 386 18.26 38.68 -9.22
N ASN A 387 17.07 39.29 -9.23
CA ASN A 387 16.61 40.28 -10.24
C ASN A 387 15.29 40.88 -9.74
N ASP A 388 15.28 42.11 -9.26
CA ASP A 388 15.22 43.39 -10.00
C ASP A 388 13.76 43.88 -10.13
N GLU A 389 13.56 44.93 -9.35
CA GLU A 389 12.49 45.90 -9.20
C GLU A 389 11.89 46.40 -10.53
N LEU A 390 10.56 46.50 -10.62
CA LEU A 390 9.84 47.54 -11.38
C LEU A 390 8.35 47.63 -10.95
N ASP A 391 8.12 48.55 -10.04
CA ASP A 391 7.11 49.63 -9.99
C ASP A 391 5.65 49.45 -10.48
N GLU A 392 4.78 49.68 -9.50
CA GLU A 392 3.74 50.73 -9.44
C GLU A 392 2.46 50.69 -10.29
N THR A 393 1.38 50.49 -9.51
CA THR A 393 0.19 51.36 -9.37
C THR A 393 -1.13 51.01 -10.08
N ASN A 394 -2.17 51.24 -9.27
CA ASN A 394 -3.54 51.65 -9.59
C ASN A 394 -4.66 50.59 -9.63
N LEU A 395 -5.30 50.48 -8.45
CA LEU A 395 -6.75 50.66 -8.28
C LEU A 395 -7.70 49.63 -8.89
N VAL A 396 -7.52 48.33 -8.60
CA VAL A 396 -8.65 47.38 -8.53
C VAL A 396 -8.31 46.26 -7.54
N SER A 397 -8.73 46.32 -6.25
CA SER A 397 -8.92 45.06 -5.48
C SER A 397 -9.69 45.13 -4.14
N SER A 398 -10.49 46.14 -3.79
CA SER A 398 -11.31 46.00 -2.55
C SER A 398 -12.39 44.92 -2.69
N ASN A 399 -12.92 44.74 -3.91
CA ASN A 399 -13.85 43.63 -4.23
C ASN A 399 -13.13 42.34 -4.63
N VAL A 400 -11.86 42.38 -5.04
CA VAL A 400 -11.11 41.19 -5.47
C VAL A 400 -10.43 40.51 -4.25
N SER A 401 -10.00 41.26 -3.23
CA SER A 401 -9.53 40.70 -1.95
C SER A 401 -10.67 40.01 -1.19
N THR A 402 -11.86 40.61 -1.13
CA THR A 402 -13.05 40.03 -0.48
C THR A 402 -13.61 38.80 -1.22
N ILE A 403 -13.63 38.79 -2.56
CA ILE A 403 -13.99 37.59 -3.35
C ILE A 403 -12.96 36.47 -3.14
N SER A 404 -11.67 36.80 -3.00
CA SER A 404 -10.64 35.82 -2.67
C SER A 404 -10.83 35.24 -1.28
N PHE A 405 -11.14 36.08 -0.28
CA PHE A 405 -11.45 35.66 1.09
C PHE A 405 -12.67 34.73 1.15
N GLN A 406 -13.79 35.10 0.53
CA GLN A 406 -14.99 34.26 0.49
C GLN A 406 -14.73 32.90 -0.16
N LYS A 407 -13.93 32.85 -1.23
CA LYS A 407 -13.54 31.59 -1.89
C LYS A 407 -12.65 30.73 -0.99
N ARG A 408 -11.66 31.32 -0.31
CA ARG A 408 -10.78 30.60 0.62
C ARG A 408 -11.54 30.09 1.84
N GLN A 409 -12.39 30.93 2.45
CA GLN A 409 -13.26 30.54 3.56
C GLN A 409 -14.20 29.40 3.15
N ALA A 410 -14.85 29.50 1.98
CA ALA A 410 -15.70 28.43 1.46
C ALA A 410 -14.95 27.11 1.26
N LEU A 411 -13.68 27.16 0.82
CA LEU A 411 -12.82 25.98 0.71
C LEU A 411 -12.51 25.37 2.08
N VAL A 412 -12.13 26.18 3.07
CA VAL A 412 -11.84 25.71 4.43
C VAL A 412 -13.08 25.10 5.06
N THR A 413 -14.22 25.79 5.02
CA THR A 413 -15.50 25.28 5.51
C THR A 413 -15.91 23.98 4.78
N TYR A 414 -15.64 23.87 3.49
CA TYR A 414 -15.84 22.61 2.76
C TYR A 414 -14.94 21.49 3.30
N LEU A 415 -13.65 21.74 3.52
CA LEU A 415 -12.68 20.75 4.00
C LEU A 415 -12.93 20.33 5.45
N GLU A 416 -13.38 21.23 6.32
CA GLU A 416 -13.78 20.95 7.69
C GLU A 416 -15.01 20.06 7.77
N ASN A 417 -16.03 20.39 6.96
CA ASN A 417 -17.28 19.61 6.91
C ASN A 417 -17.13 18.28 6.16
N ASN A 418 -16.10 18.13 5.33
CA ASN A 418 -15.84 16.92 4.56
C ASN A 418 -14.57 16.20 5.01
N LYS A 419 -14.65 15.53 6.17
CA LYS A 419 -13.58 14.65 6.65
C LYS A 419 -13.11 13.69 5.53
N ALA A 420 -11.85 13.81 5.15
CA ALA A 420 -11.20 12.95 4.18
C ALA A 420 -10.53 11.75 4.87
N GLY A 421 -10.55 10.58 4.24
CA GLY A 421 -9.93 9.37 4.80
C GLY A 421 -10.45 8.08 4.16
N ILE A 422 -9.89 6.95 4.58
CA ILE A 422 -10.40 5.63 4.21
C ILE A 422 -11.62 5.33 5.09
N THR A 423 -12.77 5.10 4.46
CA THR A 423 -14.02 4.77 5.17
C THR A 423 -14.44 3.32 4.93
N VAL A 424 -14.65 2.55 5.98
CA VAL A 424 -15.23 1.19 5.94
C VAL A 424 -16.67 1.27 6.45
N PHE A 425 -17.65 0.94 5.59
CA PHE A 425 -19.09 1.03 5.89
C PHE A 425 -19.56 2.37 6.49
N GLY A 426 -18.98 3.49 6.03
CA GLY A 426 -19.34 4.83 6.50
C GLY A 426 -18.55 5.31 7.71
N PHE A 427 -17.85 4.41 8.41
CA PHE A 427 -16.94 4.77 9.49
C PHE A 427 -15.54 5.07 8.95
N VAL A 428 -14.96 6.19 9.37
CA VAL A 428 -13.59 6.57 9.03
C VAL A 428 -12.63 5.68 9.85
N VAL A 429 -11.69 5.02 9.18
CA VAL A 429 -10.67 4.21 9.86
C VAL A 429 -9.58 5.16 10.37
N ASP A 430 -9.70 5.58 11.62
CA ASP A 430 -8.76 6.46 12.31
C ASP A 430 -8.08 5.74 13.50
N ARG A 431 -7.25 6.46 14.26
CA ARG A 431 -6.56 5.89 15.44
C ARG A 431 -7.55 5.46 16.52
N THR A 432 -8.61 6.23 16.73
CA THR A 432 -9.69 5.92 17.68
C THR A 432 -10.42 4.64 17.32
N TRP A 433 -10.72 4.41 16.04
CA TRP A 433 -11.33 3.16 15.58
C TRP A 433 -10.41 1.96 15.80
N LEU A 434 -9.10 2.11 15.58
CA LEU A 434 -8.11 1.06 15.86
C LEU A 434 -8.06 0.75 17.37
N HIS A 435 -8.02 1.77 18.23
CA HIS A 435 -8.09 1.59 19.68
C HIS A 435 -9.40 0.92 20.10
N ALA A 436 -10.55 1.33 19.54
CA ALA A 436 -11.83 0.72 19.82
C ALA A 436 -11.87 -0.76 19.41
N LEU A 437 -11.36 -1.11 18.22
CA LEU A 437 -11.24 -2.49 17.78
C LEU A 437 -10.35 -3.29 18.74
N PHE A 438 -9.20 -2.76 19.12
CA PHE A 438 -8.31 -3.40 20.09
C PHE A 438 -9.00 -3.61 21.45
N MET A 439 -9.72 -2.61 21.95
CA MET A 439 -10.44 -2.71 23.23
C MET A 439 -11.56 -3.75 23.18
N ILE A 440 -12.28 -3.85 22.06
CA ILE A 440 -13.32 -4.88 21.85
C ILE A 440 -12.69 -6.28 21.85
N GLU A 441 -11.63 -6.47 21.06
CA GLU A 441 -10.91 -7.75 20.97
C GLU A 441 -10.32 -8.15 22.32
N PHE A 442 -9.68 -7.21 23.03
CA PHE A 442 -9.11 -7.43 24.35
C PHE A 442 -10.19 -7.74 25.41
N SER A 443 -11.34 -7.07 25.36
CA SER A 443 -12.47 -7.34 26.26
C SER A 443 -13.03 -8.74 26.04
N LEU A 444 -13.18 -9.17 24.77
CA LEU A 444 -13.65 -10.51 24.43
C LEU A 444 -12.63 -11.56 24.88
N PHE A 445 -11.33 -11.29 24.69
CA PHE A 445 -10.23 -12.13 25.17
C PHE A 445 -10.27 -12.32 26.70
N MET A 446 -10.36 -11.23 27.45
CA MET A 446 -10.42 -11.28 28.92
C MET A 446 -11.70 -11.95 29.42
N TRP A 447 -12.84 -11.71 28.76
CA TRP A 447 -14.09 -12.37 29.07
C TRP A 447 -14.00 -13.89 28.88
N LEU A 448 -13.38 -14.31 27.77
CA LEU A 448 -13.19 -15.72 27.45
C LEU A 448 -12.26 -16.40 28.46
N LEU A 449 -11.13 -15.76 28.79
CA LEU A 449 -10.22 -16.22 29.84
C LEU A 449 -10.94 -16.38 31.19
N GLY A 450 -11.79 -15.41 31.57
CA GLY A 450 -12.58 -15.50 32.78
C GLY A 450 -13.52 -16.72 32.80
N LYS A 451 -14.07 -17.10 31.64
CA LYS A 451 -14.92 -18.30 31.50
C LYS A 451 -14.14 -19.60 31.49
N THR A 452 -12.94 -19.63 30.90
CA THR A 452 -12.15 -20.86 30.79
C THR A 452 -11.32 -21.15 32.04
N VAL A 453 -10.84 -20.12 32.74
CA VAL A 453 -10.00 -20.26 33.95
C VAL A 453 -10.84 -20.26 35.23
N GLY A 454 -11.97 -19.55 35.27
CA GLY A 454 -12.81 -19.41 36.46
C GLY A 454 -13.81 -20.54 36.73
N ILE A 455 -13.77 -21.64 35.96
CA ILE A 455 -14.65 -22.82 36.13
C ILE A 455 -13.82 -24.08 36.49
N SER A 456 -12.57 -23.92 36.94
CA SER A 456 -11.79 -25.03 37.52
C SER A 456 -12.05 -25.20 39.01
#